data_AF-A0A9D5L826-F1
#
_entry.id   AF-A0A9D5L826-F1
#
_cell.length_a   1.000
_cell.length_b   1.000
_cell.length_c   1.000
_cell.angle_alpha   90.00
_cell.angle_beta   90.00
_cell.angle_gamma   90.00
#
_symmetry.space_group_name_H-M   'P 1'
#
loop_
_entity.id
_entity.type
_entity.pdbx_description
1 polymer ?
#
loop_
_entity_poly.entity_id
_entity_poly.type
_entity_poly.pdbx_seq_one_letter_code
_entity_poly.pdbx_strand_id
1 'polypeptide(L)' 'MILPDKRPQDSDFVNLTDYSLKCPKGHKRFYAYVHFLDYSYCLWSNIFAKTRSAALAQVLLKFADCGEYIAGINIHGD' A
#
# COMPACT_ATOMS: atom_id res chain seq x y z
N MET A 1 11.57 -29.44 -3.45
CA MET A 1 11.75 -28.26 -4.32
C MET A 1 10.89 -27.14 -3.77
N ILE A 2 11.49 -26.12 -3.16
CA ILE A 2 10.77 -24.92 -2.69
C ILE A 2 10.77 -23.98 -3.89
N LEU A 3 9.62 -23.76 -4.51
CA LEU A 3 9.48 -22.83 -5.63
C LEU A 3 9.60 -21.38 -5.09
N PRO A 4 10.59 -20.58 -5.52
CA PRO A 4 10.56 -19.15 -5.33
C PRO A 4 9.53 -18.56 -6.31
N ASP A 5 8.93 -17.42 -5.95
CA ASP A 5 7.90 -16.72 -6.76
C ASP A 5 6.49 -17.32 -6.75
N LYS A 6 5.95 -17.63 -5.56
CA LYS A 6 4.55 -17.24 -5.30
C LYS A 6 4.53 -15.76 -4.94
N ARG A 7 4.80 -14.88 -5.93
CA ARG A 7 4.11 -13.58 -5.92
C ARG A 7 2.62 -13.92 -5.90
N PRO A 8 1.79 -13.24 -5.10
CA PRO A 8 0.35 -13.42 -5.18
C PRO A 8 -0.04 -13.39 -6.65
N GLN A 9 -0.49 -14.55 -7.13
CA GLN A 9 -1.00 -14.79 -8.47
C GLN A 9 -2.04 -13.70 -8.73
N ASP A 10 -1.81 -12.82 -9.73
CA ASP A 10 -2.62 -11.65 -10.13
C ASP A 10 -4.04 -11.67 -9.53
N SER A 11 -4.14 -11.27 -8.26
CA SER A 11 -5.39 -11.23 -7.52
C SER A 11 -5.90 -9.83 -7.76
N ASP A 12 -7.00 -9.65 -8.49
CA ASP A 12 -7.66 -8.38 -8.85
C ASP A 12 -7.38 -7.19 -7.90
N PHE A 13 -6.18 -6.61 -7.98
CA PHE A 13 -5.76 -5.51 -7.15
C PHE A 13 -5.37 -4.35 -8.03
N VAL A 14 -5.94 -3.19 -7.72
CA VAL A 14 -5.59 -1.97 -8.44
C VAL A 14 -4.28 -1.45 -7.86
N ASN A 15 -3.25 -1.42 -8.70
CA ASN A 15 -1.95 -0.86 -8.31
C ASN A 15 -1.93 0.65 -8.58
N LEU A 16 -1.91 1.44 -7.51
CA LEU A 16 -1.88 2.91 -7.54
C LEU A 16 -0.45 3.47 -7.46
N THR A 17 0.56 2.60 -7.51
CA THR A 17 1.95 2.98 -7.28
C THR A 17 2.53 3.71 -8.49
N ASP A 18 3.04 4.92 -8.26
CA ASP A 18 3.96 5.55 -9.20
C ASP A 18 5.39 5.08 -8.91
N TYR A 19 5.89 4.19 -9.78
CA TYR A 19 7.24 3.63 -9.70
C TYR A 19 8.34 4.56 -10.20
N SER A 20 7.99 5.71 -10.80
CA SER A 20 8.98 6.68 -11.27
C SER A 20 9.59 7.51 -10.13
N LEU A 21 8.91 7.56 -8.98
CA LEU A 21 9.32 8.37 -7.84
C LEU A 21 10.51 7.76 -7.08
N LYS A 22 11.47 8.62 -6.72
CA LYS A 22 12.62 8.25 -5.89
C LYS A 22 12.37 8.58 -4.43
N CYS A 23 12.74 7.67 -3.52
CA CYS A 23 12.64 7.90 -2.09
C CYS A 23 13.50 9.10 -1.67
N PRO A 24 12.92 10.15 -1.07
CA PRO A 24 13.68 11.29 -0.56
C PRO A 24 14.67 10.88 0.54
N LYS A 25 15.82 11.55 0.62
CA LYS A 25 16.85 11.25 1.63
C LYS A 25 16.26 11.34 3.05
N GLY A 26 16.54 10.34 3.88
CA GLY A 26 16.07 10.28 5.26
C GLY A 26 14.62 9.81 5.44
N HIS A 27 13.96 9.37 4.37
CA HIS A 27 12.66 8.69 4.43
C HIS A 27 12.84 7.19 4.24
N LYS A 28 11.88 6.42 4.75
CA LYS A 28 11.72 5.01 4.47
C LYS A 28 10.63 4.81 3.43
N ARG A 29 10.72 3.71 2.69
CA ARG A 29 9.69 3.30 1.76
C ARG A 29 8.71 2.38 2.47
N PHE A 30 7.43 2.67 2.31
CA PHE A 30 6.34 1.83 2.76
C PHE A 30 5.45 1.45 1.58
N TYR A 31 4.70 0.38 1.78
CA TYR A 31 3.61 -0.02 0.92
C TYR A 31 2.39 -0.42 1.76
N ALA A 32 1.21 -0.17 1.20
CA ALA A 32 -0.07 -0.42 1.83
C ALA A 32 -0.93 -1.31 0.93
N TYR A 33 -1.53 -2.32 1.54
CA TYR A 33 -2.69 -3.02 0.97
C TYR A 33 -3.94 -2.47 1.64
N VAL A 34 -4.84 -1.91 0.84
CA VAL A 34 -6.14 -1.43 1.29
C VAL A 34 -7.20 -2.42 0.81
N HIS A 35 -8.00 -2.89 1.77
CA HIS A 35 -9.07 -3.84 1.57
C HIS A 35 -10.40 -3.12 1.73
N PHE A 36 -11.31 -3.31 0.78
CA PHE A 36 -12.64 -2.72 0.83
C PHE A 36 -13.72 -3.75 1.18
N LEU A 37 -14.89 -3.26 1.57
CA LEU A 37 -16.05 -4.08 1.96
C LEU A 37 -16.60 -4.94 0.81
N ASP A 38 -16.35 -4.54 -0.44
CA ASP A 38 -16.75 -5.26 -1.65
C ASP A 38 -15.73 -6.34 -2.09
N TYR A 39 -14.76 -6.66 -1.22
CA TYR A 39 -13.64 -7.56 -1.50
C TYR A 39 -12.70 -7.05 -2.60
N SER A 40 -12.74 -5.77 -2.97
CA SER A 40 -11.71 -5.18 -3.82
C SER A 40 -10.44 -4.87 -3.02
N TYR A 41 -9.31 -4.88 -3.72
CA TYR A 41 -7.99 -4.69 -3.15
C TYR A 41 -7.26 -3.58 -3.89
N CYS A 42 -6.59 -2.69 -3.16
CA CYS A 42 -5.69 -1.69 -3.74
C CYS A 42 -4.30 -1.85 -3.16
N LEU A 43 -3.29 -1.85 -4.03
CA LEU A 43 -1.89 -1.75 -3.64
C LEU A 43 -1.42 -0.32 -3.89
N TRP A 44 -0.94 0.34 -2.83
CA TRP A 44 -0.20 1.59 -2.95
C TRP A 44 1.17 1.45 -2.32
N SER A 45 2.20 1.36 -3.16
CA SER A 45 3.61 1.35 -2.77
C SER A 45 4.24 2.74 -2.97
N ASN A 46 5.55 2.85 -2.73
CA ASN A 46 6.31 4.11 -2.76
C ASN A 46 5.73 5.20 -1.84
N ILE A 47 5.18 4.80 -0.69
CA ILE A 47 4.78 5.74 0.35
C ILE A 47 6.06 6.14 1.10
N PHE A 48 6.46 7.40 0.98
CA PHE A 48 7.67 7.89 1.62
C PHE A 48 7.35 8.62 2.93
N ALA A 49 7.81 8.05 4.03
CA ALA A 49 7.57 8.60 5.36
C ALA A 49 8.74 8.30 6.31
N LYS A 50 8.86 9.03 7.41
CA LYS A 50 9.88 8.75 8.43
C LYS A 50 9.48 7.59 9.36
N THR A 51 8.18 7.38 9.54
CA THR A 51 7.61 6.38 10.46
C THR A 51 6.43 5.67 9.81
N ARG A 52 6.09 4.48 10.31
CA ARG A 52 4.91 3.72 9.85
C ARG A 52 3.60 4.49 10.10
N SER A 53 3.48 5.20 11.23
CA SER A 53 2.29 6.01 11.53
C SER A 53 2.11 7.17 10.55
N ALA A 54 3.21 7.81 10.12
CA ALA A 54 3.16 8.84 9.09
C ALA A 54 2.76 8.27 7.72
N ALA A 55 3.21 7.06 7.38
CA ALA A 55 2.75 6.35 6.19
C ALA A 55 1.23 6.05 6.29
N LEU A 56 0.74 5.60 7.44
CA LEU A 56 -0.70 5.37 7.67
C LEU A 56 -1.53 6.64 7.49
N ALA A 57 -1.07 7.77 8.01
CA ALA A 57 -1.74 9.04 7.83
C ALA A 57 -1.87 9.42 6.34
N GLN A 58 -0.82 9.18 5.55
CA GLN A 58 -0.88 9.40 4.09
C GLN A 58 -1.89 8.47 3.41
N VAL A 59 -1.97 7.19 3.81
CA VAL A 59 -2.97 6.24 3.29
C VAL A 59 -4.38 6.70 3.61
N LEU A 60 -4.66 7.07 4.87
CA LEU A 60 -5.97 7.56 5.26
C LEU A 60 -6.38 8.83 4.48
N LEU A 61 -5.44 9.74 4.23
CA LEU A 61 -5.70 10.93 3.41
C LEU A 61 -5.94 10.57 1.93
N LYS A 62 -5.17 9.64 1.37
CA LYS A 62 -5.29 9.17 -0.02
C LYS A 62 -6.66 8.54 -0.29
N PHE A 63 -7.20 7.82 0.69
CA PHE A 63 -8.47 7.08 0.58
C PHE A 63 -9.62 7.73 1.37
N ALA A 64 -9.52 9.02 1.70
CA ALA A 64 -10.52 9.71 2.53
C ALA A 64 -11.93 9.63 1.93
N ASP A 65 -12.06 9.79 0.61
CA ASP A 65 -13.34 9.77 -0.11
C ASP A 65 -14.05 8.40 -0.07
N CYS A 66 -13.29 7.33 0.18
CA CYS A 66 -13.81 5.96 0.26
C CYS A 66 -13.63 5.35 1.66
N GLY A 67 -13.35 6.17 2.68
CA GLY A 67 -13.04 5.72 4.04
C GLY A 67 -14.12 4.84 4.65
N GLU A 68 -15.40 5.11 4.36
CA GLU A 68 -16.55 4.31 4.83
C GLU A 68 -16.58 2.88 4.25
N TYR A 69 -15.89 2.66 3.13
CA TYR A 69 -15.85 1.37 2.44
C TYR A 69 -14.58 0.57 2.75
N ILE A 70 -13.67 1.10 3.57
CA ILE A 70 -12.43 0.42 3.93
C ILE A 70 -12.72 -0.64 5.01
N ALA A 71 -12.47 -1.91 4.67
CA ALA A 71 -12.51 -3.03 5.59
C ALA A 71 -11.20 -3.17 6.39
N GLY A 72 -10.07 -2.77 5.80
CA GLY A 72 -8.77 -2.83 6.49
C GLY A 72 -7.62 -2.22 5.70
N ILE A 73 -6.58 -1.82 6.43
CA ILE A 73 -5.34 -1.26 5.86
C ILE A 73 -4.15 -1.99 6.47
N ASN A 74 -3.34 -2.62 5.63
CA ASN A 74 -2.11 -3.31 6.04
C ASN A 74 -0.89 -2.55 5.52
N ILE A 75 -0.04 -2.06 6.42
CA ILE A 75 1.15 -1.25 6.07
C ILE A 75 2.43 -1.98 6.42
N HIS A 76 3.30 -2.08 5.43
CA HIS A 76 4.59 -2.71 5.50
C HIS A 76 5.67 -1.70 5.13
N GLY A 77 6.86 -1.84 5.71
CA GLY A 77 8.01 -0.97 5.43
C GLY A 77 9.19 -1.82 4.99
N ASP A 78 9.97 -1.26 4.07
CA ASP A 78 11.33 -1.72 3.76
C ASP A 78 12.35 -1.09 4.71
#